data_AF-A0A2E5G726-F1
#
_entry.id   AF-A0A2E5G726-F1
#
_cell.length_a   1.000
_cell.length_b   1.000
_cell.length_c   1.000
_cell.angle_alpha   90.00
_cell.angle_beta   90.00
_cell.angle_gamma   90.00
#
_symmetry.space_group_name_H-M   'P 1'
#
loop_
_entity.id
_entity.type
_entity.pdbx_description
1 polymer ?
#
loop_
_entity_poly.entity_id
_entity_poly.type
_entity_poly.pdbx_seq_one_letter_code
_entity_poly.pdbx_strand_id
1 'polypeptide(L)'
;MNAADDTIVSVSSPPGRSMRGLVRLSGPQTSGTLKKLIQPFEDSHQTAEDLLSGKLLACQLLLSTSDECDVANLSLPVLVTYRRGPRSYTGQDLAEIQCPGNPTLLNRCVQQVARTGIRLAEPGEFSFRAFLAGKIDLIQAEGIAATIAAISDSQLVAASMLRRGNLGKRSKQLVDVLAQQLALVEAGIDFVDQDDVVAIDRLSLAKKLSGIEAELLRIL
;
A
#
# COMPACT_ATOMS: atom_id res chain seq x y z
N MET A 1 -1.18 -9.00 18.67
CA MET A 1 -1.26 -9.17 17.19
C MET A 1 -1.45 -7.78 16.63
N ASN A 2 -0.60 -7.34 15.71
CA ASN A 2 -0.80 -6.02 15.10
C ASN A 2 -2.06 -6.09 14.24
N ALA A 3 -2.86 -5.02 14.23
CA ALA A 3 -4.05 -4.93 13.38
C ALA A 3 -3.77 -5.11 11.87
N ALA A 4 -2.50 -5.14 11.48
CA ALA A 4 -2.05 -5.35 10.10
C ALA A 4 -1.77 -6.83 9.73
N ASP A 5 -1.90 -7.80 10.65
CA ASP A 5 -1.55 -9.20 10.39
C ASP A 5 -2.71 -10.05 9.81
N ASP A 6 -3.93 -9.51 9.73
CA ASP A 6 -5.08 -10.18 9.11
C ASP A 6 -5.06 -10.05 7.57
N THR A 7 -6.00 -10.72 6.91
CA THR A 7 -6.20 -10.58 5.45
C THR A 7 -7.38 -9.66 5.18
N ILE A 8 -7.21 -8.76 4.21
CA ILE A 8 -8.24 -7.82 3.76
C ILE A 8 -8.60 -8.02 2.30
N VAL A 9 -9.83 -7.69 1.95
CA VAL A 9 -10.35 -7.67 0.57
C VAL A 9 -11.12 -6.39 0.27
N SER A 10 -11.00 -5.89 -0.96
CA SER A 10 -11.86 -4.81 -1.47
C SER A 10 -11.91 -4.82 -3.00
N VAL A 11 -12.98 -4.21 -3.54
CA VAL A 11 -12.94 -3.70 -4.92
C VAL A 11 -11.91 -2.56 -4.99
N SER A 12 -11.05 -2.58 -6.00
CA SER A 12 -9.96 -1.61 -6.22
C SER A 12 -10.09 -0.86 -7.56
N SER A 13 -11.21 -1.01 -8.25
CA SER A 13 -11.58 -0.23 -9.44
C SER A 13 -12.71 0.76 -9.12
N PRO A 14 -12.89 1.85 -9.91
CA PRO A 14 -14.02 2.75 -9.76
C PRO A 14 -15.37 2.03 -9.79
N PRO A 15 -16.40 2.55 -9.09
CA PRO A 15 -17.75 2.00 -9.16
C PRO A 15 -18.34 2.22 -10.55
N GLY A 16 -19.20 1.29 -10.98
CA GLY A 16 -19.92 1.37 -12.27
C GLY A 16 -19.69 0.16 -13.16
N ARG A 17 -20.28 0.21 -14.36
CA ARG A 17 -20.11 -0.82 -15.39
C ARG A 17 -18.90 -0.49 -16.26
N SER A 18 -18.00 -1.45 -16.45
CA SER A 18 -16.81 -1.29 -17.27
C SER A 18 -16.34 -2.63 -17.88
N MET A 19 -15.40 -2.56 -18.83
CA MET A 19 -14.80 -3.76 -19.43
C MET A 19 -14.10 -4.64 -18.39
N ARG A 20 -13.45 -4.01 -17.38
CA ARG A 20 -12.72 -4.69 -16.31
C ARG A 20 -12.97 -4.00 -14.97
N GLY A 21 -13.11 -4.82 -13.93
CA GLY A 21 -13.05 -4.41 -12.53
C GLY A 21 -11.98 -5.21 -11.80
N LEU A 22 -11.58 -4.71 -10.64
CA LEU A 22 -10.48 -5.27 -9.86
C LEU A 22 -10.94 -5.59 -8.44
N VAL A 23 -10.71 -6.83 -8.00
CA VAL A 23 -10.79 -7.22 -6.59
C VAL A 23 -9.38 -7.50 -6.09
N ARG A 24 -9.00 -6.89 -4.98
CA ARG A 24 -7.66 -7.01 -4.39
C ARG A 24 -7.76 -7.66 -3.01
N LEU A 25 -6.84 -8.60 -2.75
CA LEU A 25 -6.64 -9.22 -1.45
C LEU A 25 -5.21 -8.94 -0.96
N SER A 26 -5.02 -8.75 0.34
CA SER A 26 -3.68 -8.64 0.94
C SER A 26 -3.66 -9.24 2.35
N GLY A 27 -2.67 -10.08 2.65
CA GLY A 27 -2.47 -10.70 3.96
C GLY A 27 -2.21 -12.22 3.89
N PRO A 28 -1.98 -12.89 5.03
CA PRO A 28 -1.50 -14.28 5.08
C PRO A 28 -2.45 -15.32 4.48
N GLN A 29 -3.75 -15.06 4.43
CA GLN A 29 -4.75 -15.99 3.89
C GLN A 29 -4.96 -15.83 2.38
N THR A 30 -4.26 -14.89 1.72
CA THR A 30 -4.45 -14.55 0.30
C THR A 30 -4.27 -15.76 -0.62
N SER A 31 -3.17 -16.50 -0.46
CA SER A 31 -2.87 -17.68 -1.30
C SER A 31 -3.94 -18.78 -1.13
N GLY A 32 -4.25 -19.14 0.12
CA GLY A 32 -5.24 -20.17 0.42
C GLY A 32 -6.66 -19.80 -0.03
N THR A 33 -7.01 -18.52 0.02
CA THR A 33 -8.28 -18.01 -0.49
C THR A 33 -8.33 -18.10 -2.01
N LEU A 34 -7.26 -17.69 -2.68
CA LEU A 34 -7.20 -17.69 -4.13
C LEU A 34 -7.36 -19.10 -4.70
N LYS A 35 -6.72 -20.12 -4.10
CA LYS A 35 -6.88 -21.54 -4.48
C LYS A 35 -8.34 -22.03 -4.47
N LYS A 36 -9.18 -21.47 -3.61
CA LYS A 36 -10.60 -21.84 -3.51
C LYS A 36 -11.48 -21.10 -4.52
N LEU A 37 -11.01 -19.95 -5.01
CA LEU A 37 -11.76 -19.09 -5.92
C LEU A 37 -11.43 -19.35 -7.38
N ILE A 38 -10.26 -19.90 -7.69
CA ILE A 38 -9.80 -20.05 -9.06
C ILE A 38 -9.63 -21.51 -9.45
N GLN A 39 -9.95 -21.81 -10.70
CA GLN A 39 -9.62 -23.08 -11.33
C GLN A 39 -8.95 -22.83 -12.69
N PRO A 40 -8.03 -23.70 -13.13
CA PRO A 40 -7.54 -23.71 -14.50
C PRO A 40 -8.69 -23.82 -15.53
N PHE A 41 -8.41 -23.49 -16.79
CA PHE A 41 -9.34 -23.86 -17.88
C PHE A 41 -9.43 -25.39 -18.01
N GLU A 42 -10.58 -25.90 -18.47
CA GLU A 42 -10.90 -27.35 -18.50
C GLU A 42 -9.84 -28.19 -19.24
N ASP A 43 -9.17 -27.62 -20.25
CA ASP A 43 -8.12 -28.29 -21.03
C ASP A 43 -6.69 -28.09 -20.49
N SER A 44 -6.53 -27.49 -19.30
CA SER A 44 -5.23 -27.25 -18.69
C SER A 44 -4.82 -28.40 -17.77
N HIS A 45 -3.58 -28.88 -17.90
CA HIS A 45 -2.97 -29.82 -16.95
C HIS A 45 -2.45 -29.15 -15.66
N GLN A 46 -2.63 -27.84 -15.53
CA GLN A 46 -2.17 -27.09 -14.37
C GLN A 46 -3.13 -27.27 -13.19
N THR A 47 -2.62 -27.18 -11.97
CA THR A 47 -3.40 -27.08 -10.73
C THR A 47 -3.52 -25.63 -10.27
N ALA A 48 -4.38 -25.34 -9.27
CA ALA A 48 -4.42 -24.02 -8.66
C ALA A 48 -3.08 -23.63 -8.01
N GLU A 49 -2.34 -24.59 -7.46
CA GLU A 49 -0.97 -24.43 -6.98
C GLU A 49 -0.02 -23.97 -8.10
N ASP A 50 -0.08 -24.63 -9.25
CA ASP A 50 0.77 -24.29 -10.40
C ASP A 50 0.47 -22.87 -10.89
N LEU A 51 -0.80 -22.47 -10.87
CA LEU A 51 -1.20 -21.11 -11.20
C LEU A 51 -0.50 -20.12 -10.25
N LEU A 52 -0.52 -20.36 -8.93
CA LEU A 52 0.08 -19.44 -7.95
C LEU A 52 1.61 -19.31 -8.03
N SER A 53 2.28 -20.13 -8.84
CA SER A 53 3.71 -19.96 -9.16
C SER A 53 3.97 -18.83 -10.18
N GLY A 54 2.95 -18.45 -10.97
CA GLY A 54 3.02 -17.44 -12.02
C GLY A 54 2.67 -16.02 -11.58
N LYS A 55 3.20 -15.01 -12.29
CA LYS A 55 2.99 -13.58 -11.98
C LYS A 55 1.66 -13.02 -12.51
N LEU A 56 1.15 -13.57 -13.61
CA LEU A 56 -0.11 -13.22 -14.26
C LEU A 56 -0.68 -14.49 -14.91
N LEU A 57 -1.96 -14.77 -14.66
CA LEU A 57 -2.58 -16.06 -14.95
C LEU A 57 -3.95 -15.84 -15.55
N ALA A 58 -4.26 -16.55 -16.64
CA ALA A 58 -5.61 -16.66 -17.14
C ALA A 58 -6.24 -17.93 -16.57
N CYS A 59 -7.37 -17.79 -15.90
CA CYS A 59 -8.06 -18.90 -15.24
C CYS A 59 -9.57 -18.61 -15.14
N GLN A 60 -10.32 -19.54 -14.58
CA GLN A 60 -11.73 -19.38 -14.28
C GLN A 60 -11.90 -18.93 -12.82
N LEU A 61 -12.72 -17.91 -12.58
CA LEU A 61 -13.19 -17.53 -11.25
C LEU A 61 -14.50 -18.26 -10.94
N LEU A 62 -14.55 -18.90 -9.78
CA LEU A 62 -15.70 -19.65 -9.27
C LEU A 62 -16.42 -18.84 -8.20
N LEU A 63 -17.68 -18.48 -8.48
CA LEU A 63 -18.54 -17.76 -7.56
C LEU A 63 -19.84 -18.51 -7.28
N SER A 64 -20.16 -18.72 -6.01
CA SER A 64 -21.42 -19.33 -5.58
C SER A 64 -22.56 -18.33 -5.75
N THR A 65 -23.65 -18.72 -6.42
CA THR A 65 -24.78 -17.82 -6.65
C THR A 65 -25.87 -17.87 -5.57
N SER A 66 -25.80 -18.81 -4.63
CA SER A 66 -26.67 -18.93 -3.45
C SER A 66 -25.88 -18.98 -2.15
N ASP A 67 -26.55 -18.68 -1.02
CA ASP A 67 -25.99 -18.86 0.34
C ASP A 67 -26.01 -20.32 0.79
N GLU A 68 -26.84 -21.14 0.14
CA GLU A 68 -26.85 -22.60 0.22
C GLU A 68 -26.01 -23.18 -0.91
N CYS A 69 -25.22 -24.23 -0.65
CA CYS A 69 -24.11 -24.68 -1.50
C CYS A 69 -24.44 -25.13 -2.94
N ASP A 70 -25.70 -25.23 -3.37
CA ASP A 70 -26.04 -26.05 -4.54
C ASP A 70 -26.85 -25.39 -5.67
N VAL A 71 -27.03 -24.06 -5.69
CA VAL A 71 -27.85 -23.42 -6.73
C VAL A 71 -27.00 -22.46 -7.57
N ALA A 72 -26.54 -22.97 -8.72
CA ALA A 72 -25.71 -22.33 -9.74
C ALA A 72 -24.35 -21.76 -9.26
N ASN A 73 -23.26 -22.32 -9.78
CA ASN A 73 -21.92 -21.74 -9.68
C ASN A 73 -21.69 -20.89 -10.94
N LEU A 74 -21.44 -19.60 -10.75
CA LEU A 74 -20.99 -18.72 -11.82
C LEU A 74 -19.49 -18.97 -12.03
N SER A 75 -19.14 -19.49 -13.20
CA SER A 75 -17.74 -19.57 -13.66
C SER A 75 -17.52 -18.58 -14.79
N LEU A 76 -16.40 -17.86 -14.76
CA LEU A 76 -16.02 -16.94 -15.84
C LEU A 76 -14.50 -16.77 -15.96
N PRO A 77 -13.99 -16.52 -17.18
CA PRO A 77 -12.57 -16.25 -17.40
C PRO A 77 -12.15 -14.93 -16.75
N VAL A 78 -11.05 -14.96 -16.02
CA VAL A 78 -10.43 -13.82 -15.35
C VAL A 78 -8.91 -13.81 -15.54
N LEU A 79 -8.30 -12.66 -15.29
CA LEU A 79 -6.87 -12.56 -15.10
C LEU A 79 -6.55 -12.38 -13.62
N VAL A 80 -5.60 -13.14 -13.12
CA VAL A 80 -5.17 -13.08 -11.72
C VAL A 80 -3.69 -12.78 -11.67
N THR A 81 -3.30 -11.82 -10.84
CA THR A 81 -1.91 -11.68 -10.41
C THR A 81 -1.79 -12.05 -8.95
N TYR A 82 -0.72 -12.76 -8.61
CA TYR A 82 -0.37 -13.07 -7.23
C TYR A 82 1.10 -12.73 -6.99
N ARG A 83 1.37 -12.09 -5.86
CA ARG A 83 2.70 -11.71 -5.41
C ARG A 83 2.86 -12.12 -3.98
N ARG A 84 3.80 -13.04 -3.73
CA ARG A 84 4.22 -13.37 -2.37
C ARG A 84 4.92 -12.16 -1.74
N GLY A 85 4.66 -11.91 -0.45
CA GLY A 85 5.44 -10.95 0.34
C GLY A 85 6.91 -11.36 0.38
N PRO A 86 7.87 -10.40 0.50
CA PRO A 86 7.69 -8.96 0.64
C PRO A 86 7.63 -8.20 -0.70
N ARG A 87 7.59 -8.90 -1.84
CA ARG A 87 7.67 -8.29 -3.20
C ARG A 87 6.30 -7.92 -3.77
N SER A 88 5.47 -7.29 -2.95
CA SER A 88 4.15 -6.77 -3.27
C SER A 88 4.02 -5.29 -2.86
N TYR A 89 2.87 -4.67 -3.17
CA TYR A 89 2.58 -3.30 -2.77
C TYR A 89 2.53 -3.13 -1.25
N THR A 90 1.77 -3.97 -0.55
CA THR A 90 1.61 -3.93 0.92
C THR A 90 2.78 -4.53 1.69
N GLY A 91 3.72 -5.19 1.00
CA GLY A 91 4.75 -6.01 1.66
C GLY A 91 4.25 -7.38 2.14
N GLN A 92 2.95 -7.68 1.98
CA GLN A 92 2.34 -8.97 2.31
C GLN A 92 2.03 -9.78 1.06
N ASP A 93 1.58 -11.02 1.21
CA ASP A 93 0.96 -11.73 0.09
C ASP A 93 -0.20 -10.91 -0.48
N LEU A 94 -0.22 -10.70 -1.79
CA LEU A 94 -1.18 -9.84 -2.48
C LEU A 94 -1.68 -10.52 -3.75
N ALA A 95 -2.99 -10.51 -3.94
CA ALA A 95 -3.64 -10.99 -5.15
C ALA A 95 -4.53 -9.92 -5.75
N GLU A 96 -4.58 -9.88 -7.08
CA GLU A 96 -5.48 -9.02 -7.84
C GLU A 96 -6.24 -9.87 -8.87
N ILE A 97 -7.56 -9.88 -8.75
CA ILE A 97 -8.47 -10.58 -9.65
C ILE A 97 -9.10 -9.52 -10.57
N GLN A 98 -8.76 -9.59 -11.85
CA GLN A 98 -9.32 -8.77 -12.92
C GLN A 98 -10.42 -9.55 -13.63
N CYS A 99 -11.67 -9.13 -13.43
CA CYS A 99 -12.86 -9.72 -14.03
C CYS A 99 -13.66 -8.65 -14.79
N PRO A 100 -14.74 -8.99 -15.53
CA PRO A 100 -15.67 -7.98 -16.05
C PRO A 100 -16.09 -6.99 -14.96
N GLY A 101 -16.14 -5.70 -15.29
CA GLY A 101 -16.48 -4.64 -14.34
C GLY A 101 -17.97 -4.54 -14.07
N ASN A 102 -18.59 -5.62 -13.61
CA ASN A 102 -20.00 -5.62 -13.21
C ASN A 102 -20.08 -5.45 -11.67
N PRO A 103 -20.77 -4.41 -11.15
CA PRO A 103 -20.83 -4.17 -9.70
C PRO A 103 -21.38 -5.35 -8.88
N THR A 104 -22.34 -6.11 -9.44
CA THR A 104 -22.91 -7.30 -8.77
C THR A 104 -21.86 -8.42 -8.70
N LEU A 105 -21.12 -8.63 -9.78
CA LEU A 105 -20.03 -9.62 -9.84
C LEU A 105 -18.90 -9.28 -8.86
N LEU A 106 -18.45 -8.03 -8.85
CA LEU A 106 -17.38 -7.56 -7.97
C LEU A 106 -17.80 -7.69 -6.49
N ASN A 107 -19.02 -7.27 -6.15
CA ASN A 107 -19.55 -7.43 -4.80
C ASN A 107 -19.67 -8.90 -4.42
N ARG A 108 -20.16 -9.76 -5.32
CA ARG A 108 -20.24 -11.22 -5.09
C ARG A 108 -18.87 -11.82 -4.75
N CYS A 109 -17.83 -11.46 -5.51
CA CYS A 109 -16.46 -11.91 -5.25
C CYS A 109 -15.98 -11.48 -3.86
N VAL A 110 -16.17 -10.19 -3.51
CA VAL A 110 -15.81 -9.66 -2.19
C VAL A 110 -16.58 -10.35 -1.06
N GLN A 111 -17.89 -10.55 -1.21
CA GLN A 111 -18.73 -11.20 -0.20
C GLN A 111 -18.36 -12.66 0.02
N GLN A 112 -18.07 -13.41 -1.06
CA GLN A 112 -17.62 -14.79 -0.96
C GLN A 112 -16.29 -14.91 -0.22
N VAL A 113 -15.36 -13.98 -0.48
CA VAL A 113 -14.11 -13.88 0.30
C VAL A 113 -14.43 -13.56 1.77
N ALA A 114 -15.29 -12.57 2.02
CA ALA A 114 -15.59 -12.11 3.37
C ALA A 114 -16.24 -13.20 4.26
N ARG A 115 -17.05 -14.08 3.67
CA ARG A 115 -17.65 -15.24 4.37
C ARG A 115 -16.63 -16.22 4.95
N THR A 116 -15.39 -16.18 4.47
CA THR A 116 -14.30 -17.03 4.99
C THR A 116 -13.60 -16.44 6.23
N GLY A 117 -14.12 -15.34 6.78
CA GLY A 117 -13.54 -14.62 7.91
C GLY A 117 -12.53 -13.54 7.51
N ILE A 118 -12.35 -13.29 6.22
CA ILE A 118 -11.52 -12.20 5.70
C ILE A 118 -12.28 -10.88 5.82
N ARG A 119 -11.62 -9.85 6.35
CA ARG A 119 -12.26 -8.56 6.61
C ARG A 119 -12.30 -7.70 5.34
N LEU A 120 -13.27 -6.81 5.25
CA LEU A 120 -13.25 -5.72 4.25
C LEU A 120 -12.14 -4.72 4.59
N ALA A 121 -11.39 -4.28 3.58
CA ALA A 121 -10.38 -3.24 3.77
C ALA A 121 -11.04 -1.90 4.17
N GLU A 122 -10.41 -1.19 5.09
CA GLU A 122 -10.75 0.20 5.44
C GLU A 122 -10.22 1.17 4.37
N PRO A 123 -10.75 2.42 4.32
CA PRO A 123 -10.26 3.44 3.40
C PRO A 123 -8.75 3.66 3.53
N GLY A 124 -8.02 3.52 2.43
CA GLY A 124 -6.57 3.72 2.39
C GLY A 124 -5.74 2.58 2.99
N GLU A 125 -6.35 1.51 3.51
CA GLU A 125 -5.66 0.50 4.31
C GLU A 125 -4.52 -0.22 3.55
N PHE A 126 -4.67 -0.47 2.25
CA PHE A 126 -3.58 -1.05 1.44
C PHE A 126 -2.33 -0.16 1.43
N SER A 127 -2.50 1.16 1.30
CA SER A 127 -1.37 2.11 1.35
C SER A 127 -0.83 2.25 2.77
N PHE A 128 -1.69 2.23 3.77
CA PHE A 128 -1.28 2.23 5.18
C PHE A 128 -0.42 1.01 5.53
N ARG A 129 -0.78 -0.19 5.07
CA ARG A 129 0.04 -1.39 5.23
C ARG A 129 1.38 -1.29 4.50
N ALA A 130 1.40 -0.71 3.29
CA ALA A 130 2.65 -0.44 2.58
C ALA A 130 3.56 0.51 3.38
N PHE A 131 3.00 1.54 4.02
CA PHE A 131 3.71 2.44 4.92
C PHE A 131 4.28 1.69 6.14
N LEU A 132 3.47 0.90 6.85
CA LEU A 132 3.91 0.10 7.99
C LEU A 132 5.01 -0.92 7.63
N ALA A 133 4.95 -1.48 6.42
CA ALA A 133 5.98 -2.38 5.90
C ALA A 133 7.25 -1.66 5.38
N GLY A 134 7.33 -0.33 5.54
CA GLY A 134 8.46 0.48 5.08
C GLY A 134 8.62 0.53 3.56
N LYS A 135 7.57 0.20 2.80
CA LYS A 135 7.57 0.19 1.33
C LYS A 135 7.46 1.60 0.75
N ILE A 136 6.78 2.48 1.48
CA ILE A 136 6.57 3.89 1.18
C ILE A 136 6.65 4.71 2.48
N ASP A 137 7.02 5.98 2.39
CA ASP A 137 6.84 6.94 3.48
C ASP A 137 5.46 7.64 3.40
N LEU A 138 5.14 8.48 4.39
CA LEU A 138 3.84 9.17 4.46
C LEU A 138 3.62 10.13 3.28
N ILE A 139 4.66 10.84 2.85
CA ILE A 139 4.60 11.78 1.71
C ILE A 139 4.35 11.03 0.40
N GLN A 140 4.94 9.84 0.25
CA GLN A 140 4.69 8.97 -0.88
C GLN A 140 3.26 8.44 -0.87
N ALA A 141 2.69 8.11 0.30
CA ALA A 141 1.29 7.72 0.43
C ALA A 141 0.34 8.86 0.03
N GLU A 142 0.61 10.09 0.45
CA GLU A 142 -0.13 11.28 0.00
C GLU A 142 0.00 11.50 -1.51
N GLY A 143 1.20 11.30 -2.06
CA GLY A 143 1.42 11.39 -3.51
C GLY A 143 0.61 10.38 -4.32
N ILE A 144 0.30 9.21 -3.76
CA ILE A 144 -0.60 8.22 -4.38
C ILE A 144 -2.03 8.77 -4.41
N ALA A 145 -2.53 9.27 -3.28
CA ALA A 145 -3.86 9.89 -3.21
C ALA A 145 -3.98 11.10 -4.15
N ALA A 146 -2.97 11.96 -4.19
CA ALA A 146 -2.89 13.11 -5.10
C ALA A 146 -2.87 12.68 -6.57
N THR A 147 -2.20 11.57 -6.92
CA THR A 147 -2.21 11.04 -8.29
C THR A 147 -3.62 10.60 -8.70
N ILE A 148 -4.35 9.95 -7.79
CA ILE A 148 -5.74 9.49 -8.05
C ILE A 148 -6.69 10.69 -8.21
N ALA A 149 -6.48 11.75 -7.44
CA ALA A 149 -7.34 12.94 -7.42
C ALA A 149 -7.03 13.99 -8.50
N ALA A 150 -5.89 13.88 -9.19
CA ALA A 150 -5.44 14.89 -10.14
C ALA A 150 -6.38 15.04 -11.35
N ILE A 151 -6.70 16.30 -11.69
CA ILE A 151 -7.54 16.68 -12.84
C ILE A 151 -6.77 17.47 -13.91
N SER A 152 -5.47 17.71 -13.71
CA SER A 152 -4.59 18.39 -14.67
C SER A 152 -3.20 17.76 -14.72
N ASP A 153 -2.49 17.96 -15.82
CA ASP A 153 -1.10 17.50 -15.98
C ASP A 153 -0.17 18.13 -14.94
N SER A 154 -0.39 19.40 -14.59
CA SER A 154 0.38 20.08 -13.54
C SER A 154 0.20 19.41 -12.17
N GLN A 155 -1.02 18.97 -11.84
CA GLN A 155 -1.28 18.22 -10.61
C GLN A 155 -0.66 16.82 -10.64
N LEU A 156 -0.68 16.13 -11.78
CA LEU A 156 0.01 14.84 -11.95
C LEU A 156 1.52 14.97 -11.77
N VAL A 157 2.12 16.04 -12.30
CA VAL A 157 3.56 16.33 -12.10
C VAL A 157 3.86 16.58 -10.63
N ALA A 158 3.06 17.39 -9.93
CA ALA A 158 3.22 17.63 -8.49
C ALA A 158 3.08 16.33 -7.66
N ALA A 159 2.04 15.53 -7.91
CA ALA A 159 1.83 14.25 -7.24
C ALA A 159 2.98 13.25 -7.48
N SER A 160 3.56 13.26 -8.69
CA SER A 160 4.73 12.45 -9.04
C SER A 160 5.97 12.86 -8.23
N MET A 161 6.16 14.15 -7.96
CA MET A 161 7.26 14.64 -7.11
C MET A 161 7.15 14.13 -5.67
N LEU A 162 5.93 14.12 -5.10
CA LEU A 162 5.65 13.53 -3.78
C LEU A 162 5.95 12.03 -3.78
N ARG A 163 5.42 11.28 -4.76
CA ARG A 163 5.63 9.83 -4.90
C ARG A 163 7.09 9.41 -5.05
N ARG A 164 7.92 10.24 -5.68
CA ARG A 164 9.37 9.97 -5.82
C ARG A 164 10.12 10.12 -4.49
N GLY A 165 9.48 10.67 -3.45
CA GLY A 165 10.06 10.83 -2.12
C GLY A 165 11.11 11.93 -2.04
N ASN A 166 11.21 12.80 -3.05
CA ASN A 166 12.20 13.89 -3.06
C ASN A 166 11.96 14.86 -1.91
N LEU A 167 10.68 15.20 -1.66
CA LEU A 167 10.29 16.07 -0.56
C LEU A 167 10.55 15.39 0.80
N GLY A 168 10.20 14.11 0.93
CA GLY A 168 10.47 13.35 2.16
C GLY A 168 11.95 13.26 2.49
N LYS A 169 12.82 13.04 1.49
CA LYS A 169 14.28 13.06 1.67
C LYS A 169 14.79 14.41 2.14
N ARG A 170 14.34 15.51 1.53
CA ARG A 170 14.74 16.87 1.93
C ARG A 170 14.25 17.21 3.34
N SER A 171 12.99 16.91 3.65
CA SER A 171 12.43 17.12 4.98
C SER A 171 13.20 16.33 6.05
N LYS A 172 13.51 15.05 5.78
CA LYS A 172 14.30 14.22 6.69
C LYS A 172 15.70 14.80 6.94
N GLN A 173 16.38 15.31 5.91
CA GLN A 173 17.68 15.96 6.07
C GLN A 173 17.60 17.17 7.01
N LEU A 174 16.57 18.01 6.88
CA LEU A 174 16.36 19.17 7.77
C LEU A 174 16.08 18.73 9.20
N VAL A 175 15.25 17.70 9.39
CA VAL A 175 14.95 17.10 10.70
C VAL A 175 16.21 16.54 11.34
N ASP A 176 17.06 15.83 10.59
CA ASP A 176 18.31 15.28 11.11
C ASP A 176 19.26 16.40 11.59
N VAL A 177 19.36 17.51 10.84
CA VAL A 177 20.18 18.66 11.23
C VAL A 177 19.62 19.35 12.49
N LEU A 178 18.29 19.52 12.58
CA LEU A 178 17.62 20.07 13.76
C LEU A 178 17.82 19.18 14.98
N ALA A 179 17.65 17.86 14.84
CA ALA A 179 17.85 16.90 15.91
C ALA A 179 19.30 16.92 16.44
N GLN A 180 20.28 17.06 15.55
CA GLN A 180 21.68 17.25 15.95
C GLN A 180 21.88 18.56 16.73
N GLN A 181 21.24 19.66 16.33
CA GLN A 181 21.37 20.92 17.07
C GLN A 181 20.71 20.82 18.45
N LEU A 182 19.53 20.18 18.52
CA LEU A 182 18.85 19.92 19.78
C LEU A 182 19.72 19.09 20.72
N ALA A 183 20.30 17.99 20.24
CA ALA A 183 21.19 17.15 21.04
C ALA A 183 22.39 17.91 21.60
N LEU A 184 22.97 18.83 20.84
CA LEU A 184 24.09 19.67 21.31
C LEU A 184 23.67 20.71 22.35
N VAL A 185 22.45 21.25 22.22
CA VAL A 185 21.88 22.16 23.23
C VAL A 185 21.61 21.41 24.52
N GLU A 186 20.93 20.27 24.45
CA GLU A 186 20.64 19.42 25.62
C GLU A 186 21.93 18.99 26.33
N ALA A 187 22.95 18.54 25.58
CA ALA A 187 24.24 18.18 26.17
C ALA A 187 24.91 19.35 26.89
N GLY A 188 24.81 20.57 26.34
CA GLY A 188 25.33 21.78 27.00
C GLY A 188 24.55 22.21 28.23
N ILE A 189 23.30 21.79 28.38
CA ILE A 189 22.46 22.05 29.57
C ILE A 189 22.69 20.99 30.64
N ASP A 190 22.78 19.71 30.25
CA ASP A 190 22.85 18.59 31.18
C ASP A 190 24.27 18.35 31.74
N PHE A 191 25.32 18.78 31.02
CA PHE A 191 26.72 18.47 31.37
C PHE A 191 27.60 19.71 31.54
N VAL A 192 27.03 20.80 32.07
CA VAL A 192 27.74 22.09 32.28
C VAL A 192 28.99 21.98 33.16
N ASP A 193 29.03 21.00 34.06
CA ASP A 193 30.13 20.79 35.01
C ASP A 193 31.18 19.77 34.50
N GLN A 194 31.02 19.23 33.29
CA GLN A 194 31.99 18.31 32.68
C GLN A 194 32.90 19.05 31.69
N ASP A 195 34.20 19.09 31.99
CA ASP A 195 35.21 19.77 31.16
C ASP A 195 35.30 19.24 29.71
N ASP A 196 34.81 18.02 29.48
CA ASP A 196 34.88 17.33 28.18
C ASP A 196 33.69 17.64 27.24
N VAL A 197 32.66 18.35 27.71
CA VAL A 197 31.45 18.66 26.93
C VAL A 197 31.44 20.13 26.51
N VAL A 198 31.68 20.36 25.21
CA VAL A 198 31.61 21.70 24.64
C VAL A 198 30.17 22.03 24.24
N ALA A 199 29.53 22.92 25.01
CA ALA A 199 28.24 23.49 24.64
C ALA A 199 28.31 24.16 23.27
N ILE A 200 27.23 24.03 22.48
CA ILE A 200 27.18 24.67 21.17
C ILE A 200 27.25 26.20 21.28
N ASP A 201 28.12 26.81 20.49
CA ASP A 201 28.21 28.25 20.36
C ASP A 201 26.90 28.85 19.80
N ARG A 202 26.41 29.91 20.44
CA ARG A 202 25.13 30.57 20.09
C ARG A 202 25.14 31.12 18.66
N LEU A 203 26.24 31.69 18.20
CA LEU A 203 26.35 32.24 16.84
C LEU A 203 26.30 31.12 15.80
N SER A 204 27.00 30.02 16.08
CA SER A 204 27.01 28.83 15.24
C SER A 204 25.63 28.16 15.17
N LEU A 205 24.92 28.08 16.30
CA LEU A 205 23.54 27.59 16.34
C LEU A 205 22.62 28.50 15.51
N ALA A 206 22.65 29.82 15.74
CA ALA A 206 21.83 30.78 14.99
C ALA A 206 22.06 30.67 13.48
N LYS A 207 23.34 30.60 13.05
CA LYS A 207 23.70 30.44 11.64
C LYS A 207 23.11 29.18 11.01
N LYS A 208 23.16 28.05 11.72
CA LYS A 208 22.59 26.78 11.23
C LYS A 208 21.06 26.87 11.15
N LEU A 209 20.39 27.43 12.16
CA LEU A 209 18.94 27.61 12.16
C LEU A 209 18.47 28.52 11.03
N SER A 210 19.16 29.64 10.78
CA SER A 210 18.85 30.51 9.63
C SER A 210 19.03 29.80 8.28
N GLY A 211 20.00 28.89 8.17
CA GLY A 211 20.17 28.06 6.98
C GLY A 211 18.99 27.09 6.76
N ILE A 212 18.47 26.50 7.83
CA ILE A 212 17.30 25.61 7.79
C ILE A 212 16.04 26.39 7.44
N GLU A 213 15.84 27.57 8.04
CA GLU A 213 14.73 28.47 7.73
C GLU A 213 14.73 28.88 6.25
N ALA A 214 15.89 29.27 5.72
CA ALA A 214 16.03 29.61 4.31
C ALA A 214 15.69 28.44 3.37
N GLU A 215 16.09 27.22 3.71
CA GLU A 215 15.76 26.04 2.92
C GLU A 215 14.26 25.70 3.00
N LEU A 216 13.64 25.83 4.18
CA LEU A 216 12.19 25.65 4.36
C LEU A 216 11.40 26.64 3.51
N LEU A 217 11.80 27.92 3.48
CA LEU A 217 11.17 28.95 2.65
C LEU A 217 11.31 28.71 1.14
N ARG A 218 12.25 27.86 0.70
CA ARG A 218 12.36 27.45 -0.71
C ARG A 218 11.48 26.26 -1.07
N ILE A 219 11.06 25.49 -0.06
CA ILE A 219 10.25 24.29 -0.23
C ILE A 219 8.75 24.64 -0.22
N LEU A 220 8.36 25.62 0.61
CA LEU A 220 7.00 26.17 0.72
C LEU A 220 6.68 27.13 -0.44
#